data_AF-A0A2N2IHY4-F1
#
_entry.id   AF-A0A2N2IHY4-F1
#
_cell.length_a   1.000
_cell.length_b   1.000
_cell.length_c   1.000
_cell.angle_alpha   90.00
_cell.angle_beta   90.00
_cell.angle_gamma   90.00
#
_symmetry.space_group_name_H-M   'P 1'
#
loop_
_entity.id
_entity.type
_entity.pdbx_description
1 polymer ?
#
loop_
_entity_poly.entity_id
_entity_poly.type
_entity_poly.pdbx_seq_one_letter_code
_entity_poly.pdbx_strand_id
1 'polypeptide(L)'
;PEAAKDYSCEDVTGAFLLWQRFRPQLEAFGLWELFSDLEMALVPILVRMEQTGITVDQNQLQRLSDDFGLQLAELEKTIYAMAGEEFNINSTRQLGEILFAKLGLPQGRKTKTGYSTDVKVLESLARQHDLPAAILAHRSLSKLKNTYVDRLPELIHPTTGRVHTSFNQTVTATGRLSSSNPNLQNIPIRTPEGQKIRAAFVAAPGQLFLSADYSQIDLRVMAHYAQDPALLAAFRAGQDVHSQTAAEIFRVNAAFISPEMRRVAKTINFGIIYGISAFGLAAQLNLSRKEAATFIERYFAHYAGVKRFMEEIVEKARQDGFVTTLLNRRRLLPDINSSNK
;
A
#
# COMPACT_ATOMS: atom_id res chain seq x y z
N PRO A 1 -34.52 22.29 -19.18
CA PRO A 1 -33.85 22.22 -20.50
C PRO A 1 -32.85 23.35 -20.72
N GLU A 2 -33.25 24.61 -20.53
CA GLU A 2 -32.37 25.77 -20.71
C GLU A 2 -31.20 25.80 -19.72
N ALA A 3 -31.46 25.62 -18.42
CA ALA A 3 -30.39 25.54 -17.42
C ALA A 3 -29.37 24.43 -17.70
N ALA A 4 -29.81 23.27 -18.22
CA ALA A 4 -28.90 22.18 -18.58
C ALA A 4 -28.05 22.51 -19.82
N LYS A 5 -28.64 23.23 -20.78
CA LYS A 5 -27.95 23.75 -21.97
C LYS A 5 -26.88 24.77 -21.56
N ASP A 6 -27.25 25.75 -20.72
CA ASP A 6 -26.31 26.79 -20.26
C ASP A 6 -25.15 26.17 -19.47
N TYR A 7 -25.44 25.28 -18.52
CA TYR A 7 -24.42 24.53 -17.78
C TYR A 7 -23.47 23.76 -18.69
N SER A 8 -24.00 23.02 -19.67
CA SER A 8 -23.16 22.23 -20.60
C SER A 8 -22.28 23.12 -21.49
N CYS A 9 -22.81 24.27 -21.93
CA CYS A 9 -22.04 25.25 -22.69
C CYS A 9 -20.94 25.89 -21.84
N GLU A 10 -21.21 26.19 -20.58
CA GLU A 10 -20.24 26.71 -19.62
C GLU A 10 -19.11 25.70 -19.36
N ASP A 11 -19.42 24.41 -19.17
CA ASP A 11 -18.42 23.35 -18.97
C ASP A 11 -17.47 23.23 -20.18
N VAL A 12 -18.01 23.21 -21.40
CA VAL A 12 -17.21 23.14 -22.63
C VAL A 12 -16.34 24.40 -22.78
N THR A 13 -16.91 25.57 -22.51
CA THR A 13 -16.18 26.86 -22.60
C THR A 13 -15.06 26.92 -21.56
N GLY A 14 -15.35 26.54 -20.32
CA GLY A 14 -14.39 26.49 -19.22
C GLY A 14 -13.25 25.53 -19.53
N ALA A 15 -13.56 24.31 -19.98
CA ALA A 15 -12.55 23.32 -20.37
C ALA A 15 -11.64 23.84 -21.49
N PHE A 16 -12.21 24.51 -22.51
CA PHE A 16 -11.43 25.09 -23.61
C PHE A 16 -10.51 26.23 -23.15
N LEU A 17 -10.99 27.13 -22.28
CA LEU A 17 -10.16 28.21 -21.73
C LEU A 17 -9.01 27.67 -20.87
N LEU A 18 -9.27 26.65 -20.04
CA LEU A 18 -8.24 25.97 -19.26
C LEU A 18 -7.24 25.26 -20.17
N TRP A 19 -7.70 24.62 -21.24
CA TRP A 19 -6.84 23.99 -22.24
C TRP A 19 -5.88 25.00 -22.88
N GLN A 20 -6.41 26.13 -23.37
CA GLN A 20 -5.61 27.20 -23.96
C GLN A 20 -4.56 27.74 -22.99
N ARG A 21 -4.88 27.80 -21.69
CA ARG A 21 -3.97 28.28 -20.65
C ARG A 21 -2.91 27.25 -20.25
N PHE A 22 -3.29 25.99 -20.07
CA PHE A 22 -2.40 24.96 -19.51
C PHE A 22 -1.55 24.26 -20.54
N ARG A 23 -1.99 24.14 -21.80
CA ARG A 23 -1.17 23.51 -22.84
C ARG A 23 0.20 24.18 -23.00
N PRO A 24 0.31 25.52 -23.17
CA PRO A 24 1.62 26.17 -23.26
C PRO A 24 2.48 25.99 -22.01
N GLN A 25 1.86 25.85 -20.83
CA GLN A 25 2.59 25.59 -19.58
C GLN A 25 3.13 24.15 -19.54
N LEU A 26 2.35 23.17 -20.00
CA LEU A 26 2.83 21.79 -20.12
C LEU A 26 4.02 21.71 -21.08
N GLU A 27 3.95 22.39 -22.22
CA GLU A 27 5.06 22.50 -23.19
C GLU A 27 6.28 23.19 -22.54
N ALA A 28 6.09 24.33 -21.86
CA ALA A 28 7.17 25.04 -21.16
C ALA A 28 7.83 24.22 -20.04
N PHE A 29 7.08 23.31 -19.41
CA PHE A 29 7.60 22.39 -18.39
C PHE A 29 8.14 21.07 -18.98
N GLY A 30 8.09 20.86 -20.29
CA GLY A 30 8.48 19.60 -20.93
C GLY A 30 7.61 18.41 -20.47
N LEU A 31 6.35 18.68 -20.13
CA LEU A 31 5.37 17.69 -19.67
C LEU A 31 4.36 17.33 -20.77
N TRP A 32 4.49 17.94 -21.95
CA TRP A 32 3.53 17.73 -23.04
C TRP A 32 3.52 16.28 -23.50
N GLU A 33 4.68 15.68 -23.78
CA GLU A 33 4.80 14.30 -24.23
C GLU A 33 4.29 13.31 -23.16
N LEU A 34 4.57 13.57 -21.88
CA LEU A 34 3.99 12.79 -20.79
C LEU A 34 2.46 12.86 -20.80
N PHE A 35 1.89 14.05 -20.99
CA PHE A 35 0.45 14.24 -21.05
C PHE A 35 -0.17 13.58 -22.30
N SER A 36 0.34 13.86 -23.50
CA SER A 36 -0.25 13.41 -24.76
C SER A 36 0.00 11.93 -25.01
N ASP A 37 1.23 11.47 -24.84
CA ASP A 37 1.67 10.18 -25.36
C ASP A 37 1.56 9.07 -24.33
N LEU A 38 1.47 9.42 -23.04
CA LEU A 38 1.25 8.46 -21.95
C LEU A 38 -0.13 8.61 -21.31
N GLU A 39 -0.42 9.76 -20.68
CA GLU A 39 -1.63 9.90 -19.85
C GLU A 39 -2.91 9.84 -20.69
N MET A 40 -2.99 10.65 -21.74
CA MET A 40 -4.15 10.70 -22.64
C MET A 40 -4.26 9.41 -23.47
N ALA A 41 -3.14 8.80 -23.85
CA ALA A 41 -3.13 7.49 -24.51
C ALA A 41 -3.62 6.35 -23.60
N LEU A 42 -3.43 6.48 -22.28
CA LEU A 42 -3.89 5.51 -21.28
C LEU A 42 -5.40 5.62 -21.02
N VAL A 43 -6.01 6.81 -21.15
CA VAL A 43 -7.45 7.02 -20.93
C VAL A 43 -8.34 6.01 -21.66
N PRO A 44 -8.26 5.81 -22.99
CA PRO A 44 -9.13 4.86 -23.69
C PRO A 44 -8.87 3.41 -23.28
N ILE A 45 -7.68 3.08 -22.77
CA ILE A 45 -7.38 1.74 -22.22
C ILE A 45 -8.14 1.54 -20.90
N LEU A 46 -8.06 2.52 -19.98
CA LEU A 46 -8.77 2.46 -18.70
C LEU A 46 -10.28 2.43 -18.92
N VAL A 47 -10.83 3.28 -19.79
CA VAL A 47 -12.27 3.27 -20.11
C VAL A 47 -12.72 1.88 -20.57
N ARG A 48 -11.96 1.21 -21.44
CA ARG A 48 -12.28 -0.16 -21.86
C ARG A 48 -12.21 -1.15 -20.69
N MET A 49 -11.22 -1.04 -19.80
CA MET A 49 -11.11 -1.89 -18.62
C MET A 49 -12.30 -1.70 -17.68
N GLU A 50 -12.68 -0.46 -17.40
CA GLU A 50 -13.83 -0.11 -16.56
C GLU A 50 -15.15 -0.61 -17.17
N GLN A 51 -15.39 -0.36 -18.46
CA GLN A 51 -16.57 -0.83 -19.18
C GLN A 51 -16.65 -2.36 -19.24
N THR A 52 -15.51 -3.05 -19.33
CA THR A 52 -15.46 -4.52 -19.36
C THR A 52 -15.86 -5.12 -18.01
N GLY A 53 -15.41 -4.50 -16.92
CA GLY A 53 -15.63 -4.99 -15.56
C GLY A 53 -15.00 -6.37 -15.29
N ILE A 54 -15.21 -6.88 -14.08
CA ILE A 54 -14.73 -8.20 -13.65
C ILE A 54 -15.90 -9.04 -13.10
N THR A 55 -15.86 -10.35 -13.37
CA THR A 55 -16.90 -11.28 -12.90
C THR A 55 -16.58 -11.73 -11.48
N VAL A 56 -17.62 -11.80 -10.65
CA VAL A 56 -17.53 -12.23 -9.25
C VAL A 56 -18.57 -13.30 -8.98
N ASP A 57 -18.18 -14.39 -8.33
CA ASP A 57 -19.06 -15.48 -7.90
C ASP A 57 -19.83 -15.07 -6.63
N GLN A 58 -21.10 -14.68 -6.83
CA GLN A 58 -22.01 -14.30 -5.75
C GLN A 58 -22.27 -15.43 -4.74
N ASN A 59 -22.37 -16.67 -5.22
CA ASN A 59 -22.65 -17.82 -4.34
C ASN A 59 -21.44 -18.14 -3.48
N GLN A 60 -20.22 -17.95 -4.01
CA GLN A 60 -19.01 -18.06 -3.20
C GLN A 60 -18.93 -16.93 -2.17
N LEU A 61 -19.24 -15.69 -2.53
CA LEU A 61 -19.25 -14.58 -1.58
C LEU A 61 -20.30 -14.77 -0.47
N GLN A 62 -21.51 -15.25 -0.80
CA GLN A 62 -22.53 -15.53 0.22
C GLN A 62 -22.04 -16.58 1.22
N ARG A 63 -21.48 -17.69 0.74
CA ARG A 63 -20.91 -18.74 1.61
C ARG A 63 -19.79 -18.20 2.50
N LEU A 64 -18.95 -17.30 1.98
CA LEU A 64 -17.91 -16.65 2.78
C LEU A 64 -18.49 -15.69 3.81
N SER A 65 -19.60 -15.00 3.49
CA SER A 65 -20.28 -14.11 4.43
C SER A 65 -20.79 -14.91 5.64
N ASP A 66 -21.40 -16.05 5.39
CA ASP A 66 -21.92 -16.95 6.44
C ASP A 66 -20.77 -17.54 7.29
N ASP A 67 -19.71 -18.05 6.65
CA ASP A 67 -18.51 -18.59 7.33
C ASP A 67 -17.85 -17.52 8.23
N PHE A 68 -17.63 -16.32 7.69
CA PHE A 68 -17.02 -15.23 8.45
C PHE A 68 -17.94 -14.73 9.57
N GLY A 69 -19.26 -14.75 9.37
CA GLY A 69 -20.23 -14.43 10.41
C GLY A 69 -20.14 -15.38 11.60
N LEU A 70 -20.05 -16.69 11.35
CA LEU A 70 -19.90 -17.70 12.40
C LEU A 70 -18.57 -17.54 13.17
N GLN A 71 -17.47 -17.33 12.44
CA GLN A 71 -16.15 -17.12 13.06
C GLN A 71 -16.09 -15.83 13.88
N LEU A 72 -16.72 -14.75 13.42
CA LEU A 72 -16.83 -13.50 14.17
C LEU A 72 -17.61 -13.71 15.47
N ALA A 73 -18.76 -14.39 15.42
CA ALA A 73 -19.56 -14.65 16.62
C ALA A 73 -18.78 -15.47 17.67
N GLU A 74 -17.96 -16.43 17.24
CA GLU A 74 -17.12 -17.21 18.16
C GLU A 74 -15.97 -16.39 18.75
N LEU A 75 -15.34 -15.53 17.94
CA LEU A 75 -14.34 -14.58 18.42
C LEU A 75 -14.96 -13.59 19.43
N GLU A 76 -16.17 -13.10 19.19
CA GLU A 76 -16.88 -12.20 20.10
C GLU A 76 -17.13 -12.85 21.46
N LYS A 77 -17.64 -14.09 21.49
CA LYS A 77 -17.79 -14.85 22.74
C LYS A 77 -16.46 -15.01 23.49
N THR A 78 -15.39 -15.35 22.77
CA THR A 78 -14.05 -15.50 23.35
C THR A 78 -13.54 -14.17 23.92
N ILE A 79 -13.75 -13.07 23.20
CA ILE A 79 -13.40 -11.70 23.62
C ILE A 79 -14.16 -11.32 24.90
N TYR A 80 -15.47 -11.55 24.94
CA TYR A 80 -16.30 -11.22 26.11
C TYR A 80 -15.94 -12.08 27.33
N ALA A 81 -15.64 -13.37 27.13
CA ALA A 81 -15.16 -14.24 28.20
C ALA A 81 -13.83 -13.74 28.80
N MET A 82 -12.87 -13.32 27.96
CA MET A 82 -11.59 -12.77 28.43
C MET A 82 -11.73 -11.37 29.05
N ALA A 83 -12.67 -10.56 28.57
CA ALA A 83 -12.93 -9.22 29.11
C ALA A 83 -13.77 -9.26 30.41
N GLY A 84 -14.50 -10.36 30.64
CA GLY A 84 -15.43 -10.52 31.77
C GLY A 84 -16.68 -9.65 31.69
N GLU A 85 -16.96 -9.05 30.53
CA GLU A 85 -18.20 -8.31 30.23
C GLU A 85 -18.38 -8.14 28.72
N GLU A 86 -19.61 -7.84 28.31
CA GLU A 86 -19.91 -7.45 26.94
C GLU A 86 -19.65 -5.96 26.71
N PHE A 87 -19.10 -5.63 25.55
CA PHE A 87 -18.83 -4.26 25.13
C PHE A 87 -18.79 -4.16 23.60
N ASN A 88 -18.81 -2.94 23.08
CA ASN A 88 -18.64 -2.69 21.66
C ASN A 88 -17.15 -2.79 21.28
N ILE A 89 -16.76 -3.92 20.70
CA ILE A 89 -15.40 -4.24 20.25
C ILE A 89 -14.87 -3.23 19.22
N ASN A 90 -15.76 -2.64 18.42
CA ASN A 90 -15.42 -1.64 17.41
C ASN A 90 -15.22 -0.24 18.02
N SER A 91 -15.67 -0.01 19.26
CA SER A 91 -15.47 1.25 19.98
C SER A 91 -14.07 1.31 20.58
N THR A 92 -13.20 2.14 20.01
CA THR A 92 -11.83 2.36 20.50
C THR A 92 -11.81 2.83 21.97
N ARG A 93 -12.83 3.59 22.40
CA ARG A 93 -12.96 4.06 23.78
C ARG A 93 -13.25 2.91 24.73
N GLN A 94 -14.30 2.12 24.47
CA GLN A 94 -14.67 1.00 25.34
C GLN A 94 -13.57 -0.06 25.38
N LEU A 95 -12.98 -0.39 24.21
CA LEU A 95 -11.84 -1.30 24.17
C LEU A 95 -10.65 -0.77 24.98
N GLY A 96 -10.36 0.53 24.91
CA GLY A 96 -9.32 1.15 25.72
C GLY A 96 -9.58 1.03 27.23
N GLU A 97 -10.83 1.23 27.66
CA GLU A 97 -11.23 1.06 29.05
C GLU A 97 -11.02 -0.39 29.53
N ILE A 98 -11.44 -1.39 28.74
CA ILE A 98 -11.21 -2.81 29.04
C ILE A 98 -9.72 -3.13 29.16
N LEU A 99 -8.92 -2.76 28.15
CA LEU A 99 -7.50 -3.12 28.10
C LEU A 99 -6.69 -2.44 29.20
N PHE A 100 -6.91 -1.15 29.45
CA PHE A 100 -6.00 -0.35 30.28
C PHE A 100 -6.54 -0.04 31.67
N ALA A 101 -7.86 0.11 31.85
CA ALA A 101 -8.44 0.40 33.16
C ALA A 101 -8.81 -0.90 33.90
N LYS A 102 -9.48 -1.84 33.23
CA LYS A 102 -9.94 -3.10 33.86
C LYS A 102 -8.84 -4.15 33.94
N LEU A 103 -8.20 -4.48 32.81
CA LEU A 103 -7.14 -5.49 32.76
C LEU A 103 -5.76 -4.97 33.16
N GLY A 104 -5.61 -3.66 33.32
CA GLY A 104 -4.35 -3.05 33.79
C GLY A 104 -3.16 -3.27 32.86
N LEU A 105 -3.39 -3.52 31.56
CA LEU A 105 -2.29 -3.75 30.62
C LEU A 105 -1.42 -2.49 30.45
N PRO A 106 -0.13 -2.62 30.11
CA PRO A 106 0.78 -1.48 30.03
C PRO A 106 0.27 -0.39 29.07
N GLN A 107 0.34 0.86 29.51
CA GLN A 107 -0.29 1.97 28.80
C GLN A 107 0.28 2.13 27.37
N GLY A 108 -0.60 1.97 26.38
CA GLY A 108 -0.39 2.51 25.04
C GLY A 108 -0.43 4.03 25.06
N ARG A 109 0.28 4.66 24.11
CA ARG A 109 0.34 6.12 23.93
C ARG A 109 -1.05 6.76 24.06
N LYS A 110 -1.26 7.63 25.06
CA LYS A 110 -2.49 8.46 25.15
C LYS A 110 -2.54 9.41 23.97
N THR A 111 -3.64 9.38 23.24
CA THR A 111 -3.97 10.33 22.18
C THR A 111 -4.91 11.40 22.74
N LYS A 112 -5.16 12.46 21.97
CA LYS A 112 -6.11 13.53 22.36
C LYS A 112 -7.52 13.00 22.66
N THR A 113 -7.88 11.82 22.16
CA THR A 113 -9.22 11.22 22.26
C THR A 113 -9.30 9.98 23.16
N GLY A 114 -8.20 9.57 23.81
CA GLY A 114 -8.15 8.39 24.69
C GLY A 114 -6.95 7.49 24.43
N TYR A 115 -7.00 6.25 24.89
CA TYR A 115 -5.94 5.26 24.66
C TYR A 115 -5.91 4.81 23.19
N SER A 116 -4.72 4.76 22.58
CA SER A 116 -4.58 4.13 21.25
C SER A 116 -4.82 2.62 21.36
N THR A 117 -5.66 2.10 20.48
CA THR A 117 -5.87 0.66 20.28
C THR A 117 -5.48 0.27 18.85
N ASP A 118 -4.51 0.96 18.25
CA ASP A 118 -4.04 0.68 16.90
C ASP A 118 -3.34 -0.68 16.82
N VAL A 119 -3.23 -1.22 15.60
CA VAL A 119 -2.65 -2.55 15.35
C VAL A 119 -1.31 -2.75 16.05
N LYS A 120 -0.39 -1.78 15.95
CA LYS A 120 0.94 -1.85 16.60
C LYS A 120 0.87 -1.94 18.12
N VAL A 121 -0.08 -1.24 18.74
CA VAL A 121 -0.27 -1.28 20.19
C VAL A 121 -0.80 -2.65 20.58
N LEU A 122 -1.83 -3.14 19.89
CA LEU A 122 -2.41 -4.45 20.15
C LEU A 122 -1.41 -5.59 19.91
N GLU A 123 -0.57 -5.53 18.87
CA GLU A 123 0.49 -6.51 18.61
C GLU A 123 1.52 -6.56 19.74
N SER A 124 1.86 -5.40 20.32
CA SER A 124 2.74 -5.34 21.49
C SER A 124 2.08 -5.94 22.74
N LEU A 125 0.79 -5.65 22.96
CA LEU A 125 0.03 -6.14 24.11
C LEU A 125 -0.30 -7.64 24.01
N ALA A 126 -0.42 -8.17 22.79
CA ALA A 126 -0.65 -9.59 22.52
C ALA A 126 0.45 -10.50 23.08
N ARG A 127 1.64 -9.95 23.39
CA ARG A 127 2.72 -10.69 24.07
C ARG A 127 2.46 -10.93 25.55
N GLN A 128 1.50 -10.23 26.14
CA GLN A 128 1.23 -10.23 27.58
C GLN A 128 -0.17 -10.77 27.91
N HIS A 129 -1.10 -10.68 26.96
CA HIS A 129 -2.47 -11.08 27.15
C HIS A 129 -3.09 -11.52 25.82
N ASP A 130 -3.95 -12.55 25.84
CA ASP A 130 -4.53 -13.14 24.64
C ASP A 130 -5.63 -12.26 24.00
N LEU A 131 -6.39 -11.53 24.82
CA LEU A 131 -7.43 -10.60 24.37
C LEU A 131 -7.00 -9.67 23.21
N PRO A 132 -5.89 -8.91 23.28
CA PRO A 132 -5.39 -8.13 22.14
C PRO A 132 -5.25 -8.91 20.82
N ALA A 133 -4.79 -10.17 20.87
CA ALA A 133 -4.65 -11.01 19.68
C ALA A 133 -6.02 -11.40 19.09
N ALA A 134 -6.98 -11.75 19.95
CA ALA A 134 -8.35 -12.03 19.52
C ALA A 134 -9.03 -10.79 18.92
N ILE A 135 -8.80 -9.61 19.49
CA ILE A 135 -9.29 -8.34 18.94
C ILE A 135 -8.70 -8.05 17.56
N LEU A 136 -7.41 -8.31 17.37
CA LEU A 136 -6.76 -8.17 16.06
C LEU A 136 -7.38 -9.12 15.02
N ALA A 137 -7.62 -10.38 15.40
CA ALA A 137 -8.28 -11.37 14.55
C ALA A 137 -9.70 -10.93 14.18
N HIS A 138 -10.50 -10.50 15.17
CA HIS A 138 -11.87 -10.00 14.95
C HIS A 138 -11.89 -8.79 14.02
N ARG A 139 -11.06 -7.77 14.27
CA ARG A 139 -10.99 -6.57 13.41
C ARG A 139 -10.55 -6.91 11.98
N SER A 140 -9.59 -7.81 11.84
CA SER A 140 -9.13 -8.26 10.52
C SER A 140 -10.27 -8.93 9.77
N LEU A 141 -10.93 -9.93 10.38
CA LEU A 141 -12.02 -10.69 9.76
C LEU A 141 -13.26 -9.82 9.49
N SER A 142 -13.63 -8.95 10.44
CA SER A 142 -14.74 -8.01 10.30
C SER A 142 -14.51 -7.04 9.14
N LYS A 143 -13.28 -6.52 9.00
CA LYS A 143 -12.92 -5.70 7.84
C LYS A 143 -13.01 -6.49 6.53
N LEU A 144 -12.53 -7.74 6.51
CA LEU A 144 -12.61 -8.60 5.33
C LEU A 144 -14.06 -8.83 4.90
N LYS A 145 -14.94 -9.13 5.86
CA LYS A 145 -16.37 -9.34 5.64
C LYS A 145 -17.05 -8.06 5.12
N ASN A 146 -16.97 -6.98 5.88
CA ASN A 146 -17.72 -5.75 5.60
C ASN A 146 -17.21 -5.00 4.36
N THR A 147 -15.89 -4.97 4.14
CA THR A 147 -15.29 -4.18 3.04
C THR A 147 -15.38 -4.91 1.71
N TYR A 148 -15.26 -6.24 1.72
CA TYR A 148 -15.16 -7.03 0.49
C TYR A 148 -16.33 -7.98 0.33
N VAL A 149 -16.54 -8.90 1.27
CA VAL A 149 -17.47 -10.03 1.08
C VAL A 149 -18.92 -9.56 0.96
N ASP A 150 -19.37 -8.70 1.87
CA ASP A 150 -20.76 -8.23 1.88
C ASP A 150 -21.01 -7.12 0.85
N ARG A 151 -19.99 -6.31 0.58
CA ARG A 151 -20.12 -5.13 -0.29
C ARG A 151 -20.02 -5.45 -1.78
N LEU A 152 -19.18 -6.42 -2.17
CA LEU A 152 -18.97 -6.75 -3.59
C LEU A 152 -20.26 -7.20 -4.31
N PRO A 153 -21.15 -8.03 -3.73
CA PRO A 153 -22.39 -8.44 -4.39
C PRO A 153 -23.31 -7.26 -4.70
N GLU A 154 -23.36 -6.27 -3.81
CA GLU A 154 -24.17 -5.05 -3.98
C GLU A 154 -23.66 -4.13 -5.12
N LEU A 155 -22.41 -4.32 -5.54
CA LEU A 155 -21.76 -3.53 -6.60
C LEU A 155 -21.82 -4.23 -7.97
N ILE A 156 -22.50 -5.37 -8.07
CA ILE A 156 -22.69 -6.06 -9.34
C ILE A 156 -23.70 -5.29 -10.18
N HIS A 157 -23.26 -4.84 -11.34
CA HIS A 157 -24.11 -4.07 -12.24
C HIS A 157 -25.20 -4.97 -12.84
N PRO A 158 -26.49 -4.57 -12.75
CA PRO A 158 -27.61 -5.46 -13.04
C PRO A 158 -27.67 -5.94 -14.50
N THR A 159 -27.21 -5.12 -15.45
CA THR A 159 -27.24 -5.48 -16.88
C THR A 159 -26.06 -6.34 -17.31
N THR A 160 -24.88 -6.14 -16.71
CA THR A 160 -23.64 -6.81 -17.14
C THR A 160 -23.30 -8.02 -16.29
N GLY A 161 -23.86 -8.11 -15.08
CA GLY A 161 -23.51 -9.14 -14.10
C GLY A 161 -22.07 -9.04 -13.60
N ARG A 162 -21.45 -7.86 -13.72
CA ARG A 162 -20.03 -7.63 -13.39
C ARG A 162 -19.85 -6.46 -12.43
N VAL A 163 -18.71 -6.46 -11.75
CA VAL A 163 -18.26 -5.33 -10.92
C VAL A 163 -17.40 -4.41 -11.78
N HIS A 164 -17.71 -3.12 -11.77
CA HIS A 164 -17.01 -2.09 -12.53
C HIS A 164 -16.32 -1.14 -11.56
N THR A 165 -14.99 -1.07 -11.60
CA THR A 165 -14.22 -0.09 -10.81
C THR A 165 -14.04 1.21 -11.61
N SER A 166 -13.64 2.28 -10.93
CA SER A 166 -13.14 3.51 -11.56
C SER A 166 -11.66 3.69 -11.23
N PHE A 167 -10.82 3.82 -12.25
CA PHE A 167 -9.40 4.11 -12.13
C PHE A 167 -9.14 5.61 -12.17
N ASN A 168 -8.60 6.15 -11.08
CA ASN A 168 -8.30 7.57 -11.01
C ASN A 168 -6.82 7.82 -11.34
N GLN A 169 -6.56 8.59 -12.41
CA GLN A 169 -5.21 8.97 -12.84
C GLN A 169 -4.64 10.18 -12.06
N THR A 170 -5.50 11.05 -11.51
CA THR A 170 -5.10 12.38 -10.98
C THR A 170 -5.06 12.47 -9.45
N VAL A 171 -5.22 11.34 -8.74
CA VAL A 171 -5.30 11.32 -7.26
C VAL A 171 -3.92 11.20 -6.61
N THR A 172 -3.04 10.35 -7.12
CA THR A 172 -1.76 10.10 -6.45
C THR A 172 -0.68 11.05 -6.95
N ALA A 173 0.05 11.67 -6.01
CA ALA A 173 1.17 12.57 -6.34
C ALA A 173 2.35 11.86 -7.04
N THR A 174 2.36 10.53 -7.05
CA THR A 174 3.44 9.71 -7.66
C THR A 174 3.10 9.20 -9.05
N GLY A 175 1.88 9.45 -9.55
CA GLY A 175 1.43 8.99 -10.86
C GLY A 175 0.97 7.53 -10.91
N ARG A 176 0.78 6.88 -9.76
CA ARG A 176 0.10 5.58 -9.69
C ARG A 176 -1.41 5.76 -9.90
N LEU A 177 -2.05 4.81 -10.56
CA LEU A 177 -3.50 4.71 -10.55
C LEU A 177 -3.99 4.41 -9.14
N SER A 178 -5.10 5.03 -8.73
CA SER A 178 -5.93 4.49 -7.65
C SER A 178 -7.20 3.87 -8.23
N SER A 179 -7.90 3.03 -7.46
CA SER A 179 -9.18 2.46 -7.86
C SER A 179 -10.24 2.67 -6.80
N SER A 180 -11.47 2.92 -7.21
CA SER A 180 -12.61 3.24 -6.34
C SER A 180 -13.91 2.66 -6.87
N ASN A 181 -14.90 2.48 -5.98
CA ASN A 181 -16.25 2.02 -6.29
C ASN A 181 -16.35 0.72 -7.12
N PRO A 182 -15.71 -0.39 -6.72
CA PRO A 182 -14.88 -0.60 -5.52
C PRO A 182 -13.38 -0.46 -5.80
N ASN A 183 -12.56 -0.39 -4.74
CA ASN A 183 -11.10 -0.50 -4.89
C ASN A 183 -10.72 -1.96 -5.17
N LEU A 184 -10.20 -2.23 -6.37
CA LEU A 184 -9.77 -3.57 -6.79
C LEU A 184 -8.24 -3.77 -6.69
N GLN A 185 -7.50 -2.73 -6.33
CA GLN A 185 -6.04 -2.80 -6.18
C GLN A 185 -5.61 -3.30 -4.80
N ASN A 186 -6.51 -3.28 -3.81
CA ASN A 186 -6.23 -3.69 -2.43
C ASN A 186 -6.90 -4.99 -2.00
N ILE A 187 -7.38 -5.81 -2.96
CA ILE A 187 -7.97 -7.12 -2.67
C ILE A 187 -6.95 -7.99 -1.91
N PRO A 188 -7.28 -8.47 -0.70
CA PRO A 188 -6.36 -9.22 0.14
C PRO A 188 -5.87 -10.52 -0.52
N ILE A 189 -4.59 -10.85 -0.30
CA ILE A 189 -3.97 -12.11 -0.79
C ILE A 189 -3.05 -12.81 0.23
N ARG A 190 -2.65 -12.11 1.29
CA ARG A 190 -1.61 -12.59 2.21
C ARG A 190 -2.10 -13.62 3.22
N THR A 191 -3.39 -13.62 3.53
CA THR A 191 -4.00 -14.56 4.50
C THR A 191 -4.87 -15.58 3.76
N PRO A 192 -5.11 -16.76 4.36
CA PRO A 192 -6.03 -17.75 3.80
C PRO A 192 -7.43 -17.16 3.50
N GLU A 193 -7.96 -16.34 4.40
CA GLU A 193 -9.25 -15.66 4.25
C GLU A 193 -9.22 -14.70 3.05
N GLY A 194 -8.13 -13.94 2.90
CA GLY A 194 -7.94 -13.07 1.74
C GLY A 194 -7.87 -13.85 0.43
N GLN A 195 -7.17 -14.99 0.41
CA GLN A 195 -7.11 -15.85 -0.77
C GLN A 195 -8.49 -16.38 -1.16
N LYS A 196 -9.32 -16.76 -0.18
CA LYS A 196 -10.72 -17.16 -0.42
C LYS A 196 -11.54 -16.04 -1.08
N ILE A 197 -11.38 -14.78 -0.62
CA ILE A 197 -12.05 -13.62 -1.24
C ILE A 197 -11.55 -13.42 -2.68
N ARG A 198 -10.23 -13.49 -2.91
CA ARG A 198 -9.68 -13.33 -4.25
C ARG A 198 -10.15 -14.43 -5.20
N ALA A 199 -10.38 -15.64 -4.70
CA ALA A 199 -10.93 -16.75 -5.48
C ALA A 199 -12.38 -16.53 -5.94
N ALA A 200 -13.11 -15.60 -5.31
CA ALA A 200 -14.45 -15.22 -5.76
C ALA A 200 -14.43 -14.37 -7.04
N PHE A 201 -13.29 -13.78 -7.41
CA PHE A 201 -13.13 -13.19 -8.74
C PHE A 201 -12.88 -14.34 -9.72
N VAL A 202 -13.73 -14.46 -10.73
CA VAL A 202 -13.71 -15.58 -11.68
C VAL A 202 -13.61 -15.07 -13.11
N ALA A 203 -12.98 -15.86 -13.99
CA ALA A 203 -12.95 -15.54 -15.40
C ALA A 203 -14.36 -15.73 -16.01
N ALA A 204 -14.67 -15.00 -17.08
CA ALA A 204 -15.91 -15.21 -17.80
C ALA A 204 -15.94 -16.62 -18.44
N PRO A 205 -17.12 -17.18 -18.74
CA PRO A 205 -17.21 -18.49 -19.38
C PRO A 205 -16.32 -18.62 -20.62
N GLY A 206 -15.53 -19.69 -20.68
CA GLY A 206 -14.58 -19.94 -21.76
C GLY A 206 -13.28 -19.13 -21.69
N GLN A 207 -13.03 -18.39 -20.61
CA GLN A 207 -11.82 -17.58 -20.43
C GLN A 207 -11.00 -18.04 -19.21
N LEU A 208 -9.75 -17.57 -19.16
CA LEU A 208 -8.83 -17.76 -18.04
C LEU A 208 -8.24 -16.41 -17.64
N PHE A 209 -7.84 -16.28 -16.38
CA PHE A 209 -7.04 -15.13 -15.95
C PHE A 209 -5.56 -15.35 -16.30
N LEU A 210 -4.98 -14.34 -16.93
CA LEU A 210 -3.54 -14.19 -17.07
C LEU A 210 -3.06 -13.09 -16.11
N SER A 211 -2.06 -13.39 -15.30
CA SER A 211 -1.42 -12.42 -14.41
C SER A 211 0.05 -12.29 -14.76
N ALA A 212 0.50 -11.06 -14.95
CA ALA A 212 1.90 -10.69 -15.15
C ALA A 212 2.26 -9.59 -14.15
N ASP A 213 3.37 -9.77 -13.45
CA ASP A 213 3.87 -8.83 -12.45
C ASP A 213 5.37 -8.60 -12.67
N TYR A 214 5.82 -7.35 -12.52
CA TYR A 214 7.23 -7.05 -12.65
C TYR A 214 8.02 -7.55 -11.44
N SER A 215 8.98 -8.43 -11.68
CA SER A 215 9.90 -8.89 -10.63
C SER A 215 10.78 -7.74 -10.13
N GLN A 216 10.42 -7.21 -8.95
CA GLN A 216 11.19 -6.21 -8.19
C GLN A 216 11.43 -4.88 -8.93
N ILE A 217 10.40 -4.35 -9.62
CA ILE A 217 10.54 -3.12 -10.41
C ILE A 217 11.10 -1.93 -9.62
N ASP A 218 10.67 -1.71 -8.37
CA ASP A 218 11.15 -0.61 -7.53
C ASP A 218 12.68 -0.69 -7.31
N LEU A 219 13.21 -1.89 -7.03
CA LEU A 219 14.66 -2.08 -6.84
C LEU A 219 15.43 -1.98 -8.17
N ARG A 220 14.85 -2.42 -9.28
CA ARG A 220 15.46 -2.28 -10.61
C ARG A 220 15.54 -0.82 -11.04
N VAL A 221 14.48 -0.05 -10.77
CA VAL A 221 14.46 1.40 -10.99
C VAL A 221 15.44 2.10 -10.07
N MET A 222 15.55 1.68 -8.81
CA MET A 222 16.60 2.18 -7.91
C MET A 222 18.01 1.88 -8.45
N ALA A 223 18.27 0.67 -8.95
CA ALA A 223 19.55 0.32 -9.56
C ALA A 223 19.86 1.21 -10.78
N HIS A 224 18.85 1.50 -11.60
CA HIS A 224 18.96 2.42 -12.73
C HIS A 224 19.26 3.85 -12.29
N TYR A 225 18.59 4.40 -11.28
CA TYR A 225 18.87 5.76 -10.82
C TYR A 225 20.21 5.87 -10.09
N ALA A 226 20.49 4.93 -9.22
CA ALA A 226 21.70 4.92 -8.40
C ALA A 226 22.97 4.65 -9.20
N GLN A 227 22.84 3.96 -10.34
CA GLN A 227 23.96 3.42 -11.11
C GLN A 227 24.95 2.67 -10.21
N ASP A 228 24.41 1.94 -9.23
CA ASP A 228 25.22 1.20 -8.26
C ASP A 228 25.78 -0.07 -8.92
N PRO A 229 27.12 -0.24 -9.00
CA PRO A 229 27.71 -1.36 -9.72
C PRO A 229 27.32 -2.73 -9.16
N ALA A 230 27.24 -2.87 -7.83
CA ALA A 230 26.91 -4.13 -7.18
C ALA A 230 25.45 -4.50 -7.42
N LEU A 231 24.53 -3.54 -7.30
CA LEU A 231 23.10 -3.75 -7.54
C LEU A 231 22.81 -4.03 -9.02
N LEU A 232 23.46 -3.31 -9.94
CA LEU A 232 23.34 -3.56 -11.38
C LEU A 232 23.87 -4.95 -11.76
N ALA A 233 25.03 -5.34 -11.23
CA ALA A 233 25.61 -6.66 -11.47
C ALA A 233 24.68 -7.78 -10.98
N ALA A 234 24.11 -7.63 -9.79
CA ALA A 234 23.16 -8.58 -9.22
C ALA A 234 21.95 -8.81 -10.14
N PHE A 235 21.33 -7.73 -10.62
CA PHE A 235 20.19 -7.82 -11.51
C PHE A 235 20.51 -8.38 -12.90
N ARG A 236 21.69 -8.07 -13.45
CA ARG A 236 22.16 -8.60 -14.73
C ARG A 236 22.45 -10.10 -14.65
N ALA A 237 22.96 -10.56 -13.51
CA ALA A 237 23.24 -11.96 -13.24
C ALA A 237 21.99 -12.77 -12.83
N GLY A 238 20.80 -12.15 -12.78
CA GLY A 238 19.56 -12.81 -12.34
C GLY A 238 19.58 -13.27 -10.87
N GLN A 239 20.44 -12.66 -10.05
CA GLN A 239 20.61 -13.03 -8.66
C GLN A 239 19.44 -12.55 -7.81
N ASP A 240 19.20 -13.27 -6.71
CA ASP A 240 18.25 -12.84 -5.69
C ASP A 240 18.85 -11.75 -4.81
N VAL A 241 18.55 -10.49 -5.17
CA VAL A 241 19.06 -9.30 -4.50
C VAL A 241 18.78 -9.33 -2.99
N HIS A 242 17.65 -9.88 -2.53
CA HIS A 242 17.37 -9.96 -1.10
C HIS A 242 18.32 -10.91 -0.38
N SER A 243 18.64 -12.06 -0.98
CA SER A 243 19.58 -13.02 -0.41
C SER A 243 21.01 -12.49 -0.43
N GLN A 244 21.39 -11.77 -1.48
CA GLN A 244 22.68 -11.09 -1.53
C GLN A 244 22.79 -9.99 -0.47
N THR A 245 21.77 -9.13 -0.34
CA THR A 245 21.74 -8.14 0.73
C THR A 245 21.79 -8.82 2.10
N ALA A 246 21.12 -9.96 2.30
CA ALA A 246 21.20 -10.69 3.55
C ALA A 246 22.63 -11.17 3.85
N ALA A 247 23.33 -11.74 2.87
CA ALA A 247 24.72 -12.18 3.04
C ALA A 247 25.64 -11.04 3.48
N GLU A 248 25.46 -9.86 2.90
CA GLU A 248 26.21 -8.67 3.27
C GLU A 248 25.84 -8.17 4.69
N ILE A 249 24.55 -7.96 4.96
CA ILE A 249 24.10 -7.36 6.22
C ILE A 249 24.40 -8.27 7.41
N PHE A 250 24.22 -9.59 7.26
CA PHE A 250 24.51 -10.56 8.31
C PHE A 250 25.98 -11.02 8.33
N ARG A 251 26.77 -10.68 7.29
CA ARG A 251 28.15 -11.16 7.10
C ARG A 251 28.27 -12.68 7.17
N VAL A 252 27.38 -13.36 6.46
CA VAL A 252 27.35 -14.82 6.35
C VAL A 252 27.46 -15.24 4.89
N ASN A 253 28.02 -16.42 4.63
CA ASN A 253 28.08 -16.96 3.28
C ASN A 253 26.65 -17.14 2.73
N ALA A 254 26.46 -16.88 1.43
CA ALA A 254 25.17 -17.01 0.74
C ALA A 254 24.52 -18.39 0.93
N ALA A 255 25.31 -19.46 1.08
CA ALA A 255 24.83 -20.82 1.34
C ALA A 255 24.14 -20.99 2.71
N PHE A 256 24.38 -20.09 3.67
CA PHE A 256 23.79 -20.13 5.01
C PHE A 256 22.62 -19.14 5.19
N ILE A 257 22.14 -18.52 4.11
CA ILE A 257 21.02 -17.58 4.20
C ILE A 257 19.72 -18.32 4.47
N SER A 258 19.18 -18.12 5.67
CA SER A 258 17.87 -18.64 6.03
C SER A 258 16.74 -17.83 5.37
N PRO A 259 15.53 -18.43 5.21
CA PRO A 259 14.35 -17.70 4.74
C PRO A 259 14.02 -16.47 5.60
N GLU A 260 14.31 -16.54 6.90
CA GLU A 260 14.12 -15.41 7.82
C GLU A 260 15.12 -14.28 7.56
N MET A 261 16.42 -14.58 7.40
CA MET A 261 17.43 -13.59 7.04
C MET A 261 17.08 -12.88 5.74
N ARG A 262 16.64 -13.65 4.74
CA ARG A 262 16.15 -13.11 3.47
C ARG A 262 14.93 -12.19 3.65
N ARG A 263 13.98 -12.56 4.51
CA ARG A 263 12.80 -11.73 4.82
C ARG A 263 13.21 -10.42 5.48
N VAL A 264 14.16 -10.45 6.41
CA VAL A 264 14.71 -9.24 7.06
C VAL A 264 15.38 -8.34 6.03
N ALA A 265 16.26 -8.89 5.18
CA ALA A 265 16.92 -8.13 4.13
C ALA A 265 15.94 -7.55 3.11
N LYS A 266 14.86 -8.27 2.77
CA LYS A 266 13.76 -7.75 1.95
C LYS A 266 13.13 -6.51 2.60
N THR A 267 12.81 -6.56 3.89
CA THR A 267 12.28 -5.40 4.62
C THR A 267 13.25 -4.23 4.61
N ILE A 268 14.56 -4.49 4.74
CA ILE A 268 15.60 -3.45 4.69
C ILE A 268 15.68 -2.82 3.29
N ASN A 269 15.71 -3.62 2.22
CA ASN A 269 15.76 -3.12 0.84
C ASN A 269 14.62 -2.15 0.53
N PHE A 270 13.38 -2.55 0.84
CA PHE A 270 12.23 -1.69 0.62
C PHE A 270 12.22 -0.51 1.60
N GLY A 271 12.57 -0.73 2.86
CA GLY A 271 12.65 0.32 3.87
C GLY A 271 13.59 1.45 3.44
N ILE A 272 14.80 1.12 3.00
CA ILE A 272 15.81 2.10 2.58
C ILE A 272 15.35 2.86 1.33
N ILE A 273 14.78 2.18 0.34
CA ILE A 273 14.21 2.84 -0.85
C ILE A 273 13.12 3.85 -0.47
N TYR A 274 12.32 3.54 0.56
CA TYR A 274 11.28 4.45 1.07
C TYR A 274 11.78 5.44 2.13
N GLY A 275 13.10 5.56 2.33
CA GLY A 275 13.69 6.54 3.24
C GLY A 275 13.45 6.23 4.72
N ILE A 276 13.33 4.95 5.10
CA ILE A 276 13.14 4.56 6.50
C ILE A 276 14.35 4.98 7.35
N SER A 277 14.09 5.52 8.53
CA SER A 277 15.14 5.80 9.51
C SER A 277 15.51 4.55 10.30
N ALA A 278 16.68 4.56 10.96
CA ALA A 278 17.07 3.48 11.88
C ALA A 278 16.02 3.24 12.98
N PHE A 279 15.33 4.30 13.43
CA PHE A 279 14.22 4.17 14.38
C PHE A 279 13.03 3.43 13.77
N GLY A 280 12.62 3.79 12.56
CA GLY A 280 11.52 3.12 11.85
C GLY A 280 11.83 1.65 11.56
N LEU A 281 13.07 1.36 11.16
CA LEU A 281 13.53 0.01 10.86
C LEU A 281 13.59 -0.86 12.12
N ALA A 282 14.14 -0.33 13.23
CA ALA A 282 14.17 -1.02 14.52
C ALA A 282 12.76 -1.44 14.98
N ALA A 283 11.77 -0.55 14.82
CA ALA A 283 10.39 -0.84 15.16
C ALA A 283 9.76 -1.93 14.26
N GLN A 284 10.05 -1.93 12.95
CA GLN A 284 9.51 -2.92 12.02
C GLN A 284 10.11 -4.32 12.20
N LEU A 285 11.40 -4.39 12.54
CA LEU A 285 12.13 -5.65 12.70
C LEU A 285 12.21 -6.13 14.15
N ASN A 286 11.67 -5.36 15.11
CA ASN A 286 11.79 -5.63 16.54
C ASN A 286 13.26 -5.79 16.97
N LEU A 287 14.12 -4.88 16.50
CA LEU A 287 15.56 -4.81 16.79
C LEU A 287 15.89 -3.62 17.69
N SER A 288 17.08 -3.60 18.27
CA SER A 288 17.60 -2.38 18.89
C SER A 288 17.89 -1.32 17.82
N ARG A 289 17.81 -0.03 18.19
CA ARG A 289 18.18 1.08 17.29
C ARG A 289 19.63 0.96 16.79
N LYS A 290 20.52 0.43 17.64
CA LYS A 290 21.94 0.22 17.30
C LYS A 290 22.09 -0.82 16.19
N GLU A 291 21.43 -1.97 16.32
CA GLU A 291 21.45 -3.02 15.29
C GLU A 291 20.85 -2.53 13.97
N ALA A 292 19.71 -1.84 14.02
CA ALA A 292 19.09 -1.26 12.82
C ALA A 292 20.02 -0.24 12.13
N ALA A 293 20.72 0.60 12.88
CA ALA A 293 21.71 1.53 12.33
C ALA A 293 22.88 0.79 11.68
N THR A 294 23.40 -0.25 12.33
CA THR A 294 24.47 -1.10 11.76
C THR A 294 24.02 -1.78 10.46
N PHE A 295 22.78 -2.23 10.36
CA PHE A 295 22.26 -2.83 9.13
C PHE A 295 22.16 -1.83 7.98
N ILE A 296 21.69 -0.60 8.26
CA ILE A 296 21.65 0.48 7.27
C ILE A 296 23.06 0.86 6.82
N GLU A 297 24.01 0.94 7.75
CA GLU A 297 25.41 1.25 7.45
C GLU A 297 26.03 0.18 6.54
N ARG A 298 25.87 -1.11 6.86
CA ARG A 298 26.35 -2.22 6.03
C ARG A 298 25.72 -2.21 4.64
N TYR A 299 24.41 -1.95 4.55
CA TYR A 299 23.72 -1.82 3.28
C TYR A 299 24.35 -0.72 2.41
N PHE A 300 24.56 0.48 2.96
CA PHE A 300 25.14 1.58 2.20
C PHE A 300 26.63 1.41 1.91
N ALA A 301 27.36 0.67 2.74
CA ALA A 301 28.75 0.31 2.45
C ALA A 301 28.84 -0.59 1.21
N HIS A 302 27.89 -1.50 1.03
CA HIS A 302 27.83 -2.41 -0.12
C HIS A 302 27.21 -1.77 -1.36
N TYR A 303 26.12 -1.02 -1.19
CA TYR A 303 25.43 -0.28 -2.26
C TYR A 303 25.72 1.21 -2.18
N ALA A 304 27.00 1.59 -2.32
CA ALA A 304 27.45 2.97 -2.18
C ALA A 304 26.80 3.94 -3.19
N GLY A 305 26.46 3.47 -4.39
CA GLY A 305 25.76 4.26 -5.39
C GLY A 305 24.34 4.63 -4.96
N VAL A 306 23.66 3.76 -4.19
CA VAL A 306 22.33 4.06 -3.64
C VAL A 306 22.43 5.20 -2.62
N LYS A 307 23.42 5.16 -1.72
CA LYS A 307 23.66 6.23 -0.75
C LYS A 307 23.88 7.56 -1.47
N ARG A 308 24.80 7.58 -2.44
CA ARG A 308 25.13 8.76 -3.25
C ARG A 308 23.88 9.33 -3.92
N PHE A 309 23.09 8.50 -4.60
CA PHE A 309 21.88 8.95 -5.27
C PHE A 309 20.85 9.55 -4.30
N MET A 310 20.66 8.94 -3.12
CA MET A 310 19.74 9.47 -2.11
C MET A 310 20.18 10.85 -1.58
N GLU A 311 21.48 11.08 -1.43
CA GLU A 311 22.03 12.37 -1.02
C GLU A 311 21.90 13.41 -2.14
N GLU A 312 22.26 13.06 -3.37
CA GLU A 312 22.19 13.93 -4.55
C GLU A 312 20.75 14.34 -4.90
N ILE A 313 19.79 13.41 -4.84
CA ILE A 313 18.39 13.72 -5.21
C ILE A 313 17.72 14.65 -4.20
N VAL A 314 18.10 14.56 -2.91
CA VAL A 314 17.62 15.50 -1.88
C VAL A 314 18.18 16.89 -2.13
N GLU A 315 19.47 16.99 -2.47
CA GLU A 315 20.09 18.29 -2.75
C GLU A 315 19.52 18.92 -4.03
N LYS A 316 19.33 18.12 -5.08
CA LYS A 316 18.63 18.56 -6.28
C LYS A 316 17.20 19.04 -5.97
N ALA A 317 16.47 18.32 -5.13
CA ALA A 317 15.13 18.71 -4.73
C ALA A 317 15.10 20.04 -3.96
N ARG A 318 16.12 20.34 -3.15
CA ARG A 318 16.24 21.64 -2.44
C ARG A 318 16.44 22.81 -3.40
N GLN A 319 17.22 22.59 -4.46
CA GLN A 319 17.54 23.58 -5.48
C GLN A 319 16.36 23.81 -6.42
N ASP A 320 15.77 22.72 -6.93
CA ASP A 320 14.71 22.78 -7.94
C ASP A 320 13.32 23.00 -7.33
N GLY A 321 13.12 22.63 -6.06
CA GLY A 321 11.81 22.63 -5.38
C GLY A 321 10.90 21.45 -5.79
N PHE A 322 11.41 20.52 -6.61
CA PHE A 322 10.68 19.34 -7.08
C PHE A 322 11.63 18.19 -7.44
N VAL A 323 11.06 17.00 -7.66
CA VAL A 323 11.77 15.85 -8.25
C VAL A 323 11.05 15.36 -9.50
N THR A 324 11.76 14.69 -10.39
CA THR A 324 11.23 14.10 -11.63
C THR A 324 11.38 12.58 -11.68
N THR A 325 10.54 11.94 -12.48
CA THR A 325 10.66 10.51 -12.84
C THR A 325 11.31 10.32 -14.23
N LEU A 326 11.48 9.07 -14.67
CA LEU A 326 12.09 8.72 -15.97
C LEU A 326 11.40 9.40 -17.16
N LEU A 327 10.08 9.55 -17.09
CA LEU A 327 9.27 10.20 -18.12
C LEU A 327 8.89 11.63 -17.72
N ASN A 328 9.76 12.30 -16.97
CA ASN A 328 9.65 13.70 -16.58
C ASN A 328 8.44 14.09 -15.70
N ARG A 329 7.65 13.12 -15.18
CA ARG A 329 6.59 13.44 -14.20
C ARG A 329 7.20 14.17 -13.01
N ARG A 330 6.64 15.32 -12.64
CA ARG A 330 7.12 16.17 -11.53
C ARG A 330 6.32 15.96 -10.26
N ARG A 331 7.01 15.99 -9.12
CA ARG A 331 6.40 16.14 -7.79
C ARG A 331 7.03 17.33 -7.09
N LEU A 332 6.23 18.36 -6.83
CA LEU A 332 6.65 19.53 -6.05
C LEU A 332 6.85 19.15 -4.58
N LEU A 333 7.84 19.77 -3.94
CA LEU A 333 8.23 19.53 -2.56
C LEU A 333 8.40 20.89 -1.84
N PRO A 334 7.29 21.62 -1.55
CA PRO A 334 7.36 22.95 -0.96
C PRO A 334 8.07 22.99 0.40
N ASP A 335 7.99 21.89 1.16
CA ASP A 335 8.57 21.78 2.50
C ASP A 335 10.04 21.32 2.51
N ILE A 336 10.68 21.10 1.35
CA ILE A 336 12.04 20.54 1.28
C ILE A 336 13.10 21.40 1.99
N ASN A 337 12.83 22.71 2.10
CA ASN A 337 13.67 23.70 2.75
C ASN A 337 13.15 24.13 4.14
N SER A 338 12.12 23.44 4.67
CA SER A 338 11.61 23.70 6.01
C SER A 338 12.68 23.40 7.07
N SER A 339 12.79 24.30 8.06
CA SER A 339 13.67 24.10 9.22
C SER A 339 13.09 23.13 10.26
N ASN A 340 11.80 22.81 10.16
CA ASN A 340 11.12 21.85 11.02
C ASN A 340 11.36 20.44 10.47
N LYS A 341 12.19 19.65 11.16
CA LYS A 341 12.59 18.29 10.76
C LYS A 341 11.65 17.22 11.28
#